data_AF-A0A511KM92-F1
#
_entry.id   AF-A0A511KM92-F1
#
_cell.length_a   1.000
_cell.length_b   1.000
_cell.length_c   1.000
_cell.angle_alpha   90.00
_cell.angle_beta   90.00
_cell.angle_gamma   90.00
#
_symmetry.space_group_name_H-M   'P 1'
#
loop_
_entity.id
_entity.type
_entity.pdbx_description
1 polymer ?
#
loop_
_entity_poly.entity_id
_entity_poly.type
_entity_poly.pdbx_seq_one_letter_code
_entity_poly.pdbx_strand_id
1 'polypeptide(L)'
;MTSASPAASPDGSSAFYGQPELSARAAPPPPPPDELDTSIFPGPPAFYHRYTSANLALPLDATISEVPGEPRPFQRSEMEPPNVDWIVQEGNYSVFGETWPVDEKVPTLEEMGVQEMFDRTADRKQSLQTLLRALLLTYTQLLDALLAPPPSLAHPLPPLPDGRPAPTDSERLSEHMRLIAINMHYLVNELRPVQARETLKAMMRAQIDLRRAKTAAIKQKCVEIQTTLASLRTSISNASTPADELEKSAAASTGNSTLATADEAFDILAKLQARADALTQ
;
A
#
# COMPACT_ATOMS: atom_id res chain seq x y z
N MET A 1 11.22 -3.79 75.19
CA MET A 1 10.12 -4.76 75.33
C MET A 1 10.05 -5.54 74.02
N THR A 2 10.87 -6.58 73.85
CA THR A 2 10.56 -8.02 74.13
C THR A 2 9.41 -8.52 73.23
N SER A 3 9.74 -9.18 72.10
CA SER A 3 9.70 -10.66 71.89
C SER A 3 8.29 -11.14 71.45
N ALA A 4 8.03 -12.15 70.61
CA ALA A 4 8.79 -13.29 70.10
C ALA A 4 8.05 -13.90 68.88
N SER A 5 8.78 -14.63 68.03
CA SER A 5 8.28 -15.78 67.24
C SER A 5 8.26 -17.04 68.15
N PRO A 6 7.60 -18.19 67.85
CA PRO A 6 8.14 -19.15 66.87
C PRO A 6 7.14 -20.17 66.23
N ALA A 7 7.71 -21.06 65.41
CA ALA A 7 7.14 -22.17 64.64
C ALA A 7 6.90 -23.49 65.43
N ALA A 8 6.14 -24.45 64.85
CA ALA A 8 6.47 -25.89 64.76
C ALA A 8 5.32 -26.78 64.17
N SER A 9 5.69 -27.73 63.29
CA SER A 9 4.95 -28.92 62.77
C SER A 9 5.06 -30.13 63.77
N PRO A 10 4.96 -31.46 63.45
CA PRO A 10 4.43 -32.30 62.34
C PRO A 10 3.72 -33.65 62.80
N ASP A 11 3.63 -34.64 61.88
CA ASP A 11 3.43 -36.13 62.01
C ASP A 11 2.00 -36.72 62.08
N GLY A 12 1.64 -37.89 61.48
CA GLY A 12 2.33 -38.96 60.73
C GLY A 12 1.28 -39.96 60.14
N SER A 13 1.50 -40.53 58.94
CA SER A 13 1.97 -41.91 58.66
C SER A 13 0.93 -43.05 58.62
N SER A 14 0.80 -43.73 57.47
CA SER A 14 0.65 -45.18 57.36
C SER A 14 1.03 -45.67 55.95
N ALA A 15 1.61 -46.87 55.89
CA ALA A 15 2.30 -47.48 54.74
C ALA A 15 1.63 -48.81 54.35
N PHE A 16 1.63 -49.22 53.07
CA PHE A 16 1.70 -50.65 52.65
C PHE A 16 1.87 -50.88 51.13
N TYR A 17 2.95 -51.60 50.77
CA TYR A 17 3.21 -52.61 49.70
C TYR A 17 2.96 -52.39 48.18
N GLY A 18 4.03 -52.62 47.39
CA GLY A 18 4.06 -53.67 46.33
C GLY A 18 3.77 -53.31 44.85
N GLN A 19 4.81 -53.39 44.00
CA GLN A 19 4.88 -53.40 42.50
C GLN A 19 3.83 -54.29 41.76
N PRO A 20 3.60 -54.19 40.40
CA PRO A 20 4.61 -53.97 39.35
C PRO A 20 4.23 -53.12 38.10
N GLU A 21 5.23 -52.97 37.24
CA GLU A 21 5.28 -52.21 35.98
C GLU A 21 4.18 -52.50 34.96
N LEU A 22 3.66 -51.44 34.34
CA LEU A 22 2.98 -51.49 33.04
C LEU A 22 3.62 -50.47 32.10
N SER A 23 4.58 -50.97 31.32
CA SER A 23 4.97 -50.54 29.98
C SER A 23 4.89 -49.03 29.70
N ALA A 24 5.99 -48.32 29.96
CA ALA A 24 6.23 -46.99 29.41
C ALA A 24 6.27 -47.06 27.88
N ARG A 25 5.13 -46.82 27.23
CA ARG A 25 5.07 -46.52 25.80
C ARG A 25 5.79 -45.19 25.63
N ALA A 26 6.96 -45.24 25.01
CA ALA A 26 7.77 -44.07 24.71
C ALA A 26 6.86 -42.98 24.12
N ALA A 27 6.88 -41.80 24.74
CA ALA A 27 6.21 -40.63 24.21
C ALA A 27 6.69 -40.43 22.76
N PRO A 28 5.78 -40.13 21.80
CA PRO A 28 6.21 -39.78 20.46
C PRO A 28 7.21 -38.62 20.54
N PRO A 29 8.27 -38.62 19.72
CA PRO A 29 9.26 -37.56 19.77
C PRO A 29 8.56 -36.21 19.59
N PRO A 30 8.99 -35.17 20.32
CA PRO A 30 8.42 -33.84 20.18
C PRO A 30 8.48 -33.41 18.71
N PRO A 31 7.45 -32.71 18.20
CA PRO A 31 7.48 -32.20 16.84
C PRO A 31 8.76 -31.37 16.64
N PRO A 32 9.37 -31.42 15.44
CA PRO A 32 10.56 -30.64 15.17
C PRO A 32 10.30 -29.16 15.49
N PRO A 33 11.26 -28.44 16.09
CA PRO A 33 11.10 -27.04 16.43
C PRO A 33 10.76 -26.27 15.14
N ASP A 34 9.67 -25.51 15.16
CA ASP A 34 9.25 -24.69 14.04
C ASP A 34 10.40 -23.73 13.70
N GLU A 35 11.04 -23.93 12.53
CA GLU A 35 12.16 -23.11 12.02
C GLU A 35 11.79 -21.62 11.83
N LEU A 36 10.53 -21.27 12.10
CA LEU A 36 9.98 -19.92 12.07
C LEU A 36 10.19 -19.13 13.38
N ASP A 37 10.62 -19.77 14.48
CA ASP A 37 10.84 -19.11 15.78
C ASP A 37 12.04 -18.15 15.82
N THR A 38 12.82 -18.05 14.74
CA THR A 38 13.87 -17.01 14.58
C THR A 38 13.37 -15.72 13.91
N SER A 39 12.08 -15.64 13.55
CA SER A 39 11.49 -14.47 12.91
C SER A 39 11.19 -13.35 13.92
N ILE A 40 11.54 -12.11 13.58
CA ILE A 40 11.17 -10.89 14.33
C ILE A 40 9.66 -10.60 14.20
N PHE A 41 9.00 -11.16 13.19
CA PHE A 41 7.57 -10.98 12.95
C PHE A 41 6.78 -12.16 13.52
N PRO A 42 5.60 -11.89 14.12
CA PRO A 42 4.73 -12.98 14.57
C PRO A 42 4.34 -13.84 13.37
N GLY A 43 4.27 -15.15 13.59
CA GLY A 43 3.74 -16.08 12.60
C GLY A 43 2.30 -15.73 12.20
N PRO A 44 1.83 -16.20 11.03
CA PRO A 44 0.45 -16.00 10.62
C PRO A 44 -0.52 -16.59 11.66
N PRO A 45 -1.76 -16.05 11.77
CA PRO A 45 -2.74 -16.58 12.71
C PRO A 45 -3.04 -18.07 12.45
N ALA A 46 -3.24 -18.86 13.51
CA ALA A 46 -3.43 -20.31 13.42
C ALA A 46 -4.58 -20.76 12.48
N PHE A 47 -5.61 -19.91 12.31
CA PHE A 47 -6.74 -20.18 11.43
C PHE A 47 -6.39 -20.17 9.93
N TYR A 48 -5.17 -19.74 9.54
CA TYR A 48 -4.79 -19.72 8.12
C TYR A 48 -4.86 -21.12 7.49
N HIS A 49 -4.57 -22.17 8.27
CA HIS A 49 -4.65 -23.57 7.83
C HIS A 49 -6.08 -24.02 7.48
N ARG A 50 -7.11 -23.31 7.94
CA ARG A 50 -8.51 -23.61 7.61
C ARG A 50 -8.79 -23.38 6.12
N TYR A 51 -8.07 -22.46 5.47
CA TYR A 51 -8.29 -22.01 4.09
C TYR A 51 -7.71 -22.98 3.05
N THR A 52 -8.26 -24.19 2.97
CA THR A 52 -7.94 -25.16 1.91
C THR A 52 -9.02 -25.16 0.83
N SER A 53 -8.66 -25.54 -0.40
CA SER A 53 -9.62 -25.66 -1.52
C SER A 53 -10.73 -26.67 -1.22
N ALA A 54 -10.42 -27.74 -0.48
CA ALA A 54 -11.39 -28.74 -0.04
C ALA A 54 -12.40 -28.14 0.96
N ASN A 55 -11.91 -27.41 1.96
CA ASN A 55 -12.77 -26.76 2.96
C ASN A 55 -13.65 -25.67 2.34
N LEU A 56 -13.10 -24.90 1.39
CA LEU A 56 -13.82 -23.82 0.72
C LEU A 56 -14.98 -24.31 -0.15
N ALA A 57 -14.90 -25.53 -0.69
CA ALA A 57 -15.91 -26.14 -1.54
C ALA A 57 -17.10 -26.75 -0.76
N LEU A 58 -16.98 -26.89 0.56
CA LEU A 58 -18.06 -27.40 1.41
C LEU A 58 -19.17 -26.35 1.60
N PRO A 59 -20.43 -26.79 1.83
CA PRO A 59 -21.52 -25.88 2.15
C PRO A 59 -21.27 -25.16 3.49
N LEU A 60 -21.87 -23.98 3.66
CA LEU A 60 -21.64 -23.10 4.81
C LEU A 60 -21.97 -23.75 6.17
N ASP A 61 -22.95 -24.66 6.18
CA ASP A 61 -23.38 -25.39 7.38
C ASP A 61 -22.48 -26.61 7.71
N ALA A 62 -21.50 -26.93 6.85
CA ALA A 62 -20.61 -28.04 7.07
C ALA A 62 -19.68 -27.77 8.27
N THR A 63 -19.61 -28.74 9.17
CA THR A 63 -18.65 -28.75 10.28
C THR A 63 -17.39 -29.50 9.84
N ILE A 64 -16.24 -28.84 9.88
CA ILE A 64 -14.95 -29.39 9.48
C ILE A 64 -14.18 -29.74 10.75
N SER A 65 -13.82 -31.02 10.90
CA SER A 65 -13.13 -31.54 12.10
C SER A 65 -11.68 -31.96 11.83
N GLU A 66 -11.26 -32.03 10.56
CA GLU A 66 -9.96 -32.57 10.14
C GLU A 66 -9.06 -31.48 9.55
N VAL A 67 -8.50 -30.61 10.39
CA VAL A 67 -7.46 -29.66 9.98
C VAL A 67 -6.21 -29.82 10.84
N PRO A 68 -5.02 -30.03 10.23
CA PRO A 68 -3.77 -30.09 10.98
C PRO A 68 -3.53 -28.80 11.76
N GLY A 69 -3.25 -28.92 13.07
CA GLY A 69 -2.90 -27.78 13.94
C GLY A 69 -4.05 -27.19 14.75
N GLU A 70 -5.31 -27.61 14.54
CA GLU A 70 -6.45 -27.13 15.33
C GLU A 70 -7.13 -28.22 16.16
N PRO A 71 -7.32 -28.02 17.48
CA PRO A 71 -7.93 -29.02 18.35
C PRO A 71 -9.48 -28.97 18.34
N ARG A 72 -10.10 -27.99 17.68
CA ARG A 72 -11.55 -27.77 17.75
C ARG A 72 -12.18 -27.76 16.35
N PRO A 73 -13.31 -28.46 16.14
CA PRO A 73 -14.06 -28.38 14.90
C PRO A 73 -14.63 -26.96 14.71
N PHE A 74 -14.67 -26.49 13.46
CA PHE A 74 -15.17 -25.17 13.08
C PHE A 74 -16.21 -25.28 11.96
N GLN A 75 -17.07 -24.27 11.84
CA GLN A 75 -18.02 -24.17 10.74
C GLN A 75 -17.41 -23.46 9.55
N ARG A 76 -17.83 -23.85 8.34
CA ARG A 76 -17.40 -23.16 7.11
C ARG A 76 -17.80 -21.68 7.08
N SER A 77 -18.86 -21.28 7.79
CA SER A 77 -19.27 -19.89 8.01
C SER A 77 -18.19 -19.04 8.70
N GLU A 78 -17.37 -19.61 9.58
CA GLU A 78 -16.28 -18.90 10.28
C GLU A 78 -15.14 -18.48 9.34
N MET A 79 -15.07 -19.07 8.14
CA MET A 79 -14.07 -18.75 7.12
C MET A 79 -14.54 -17.64 6.17
N GLU A 80 -15.79 -17.21 6.27
CA GLU A 80 -16.26 -16.07 5.50
C GLU A 80 -15.57 -14.77 5.95
N PRO A 81 -15.42 -13.80 5.05
CA PRO A 81 -14.92 -12.48 5.44
C PRO A 81 -15.75 -11.92 6.60
N PRO A 82 -15.11 -11.23 7.57
CA PRO A 82 -15.82 -10.62 8.67
C PRO A 82 -16.83 -9.59 8.15
N ASN A 83 -17.94 -9.42 8.88
CA ASN A 83 -18.98 -8.50 8.49
C ASN A 83 -18.50 -7.04 8.59
N VAL A 84 -18.33 -6.40 7.44
CA VAL A 84 -17.86 -5.01 7.32
C VAL A 84 -18.89 -4.01 7.83
N ASP A 85 -20.17 -4.38 7.87
CA ASP A 85 -21.25 -3.49 8.30
C ASP A 85 -21.11 -3.11 9.77
N TRP A 86 -20.56 -3.99 10.61
CA TRP A 86 -20.32 -3.70 12.03
C TRP A 86 -19.30 -2.57 12.21
N ILE A 87 -18.27 -2.55 11.37
CA ILE A 87 -17.25 -1.51 11.39
C ILE A 87 -17.87 -0.15 11.01
N VAL A 88 -18.73 -0.14 9.99
CA VAL A 88 -19.44 1.07 9.57
C VAL A 88 -20.44 1.55 10.64
N GLN A 89 -21.11 0.64 11.34
CA GLN A 89 -22.05 0.95 12.41
C GLN A 89 -21.37 1.50 13.66
N GLU A 90 -20.22 0.94 14.06
CA GLU A 90 -19.42 1.44 15.18
C GLU A 90 -18.73 2.77 14.83
N GLY A 91 -18.48 3.03 13.54
CA GLY A 91 -17.94 4.30 13.04
C GLY A 91 -16.47 4.52 13.37
N ASN A 92 -15.81 3.53 13.98
CA ASN A 92 -14.39 3.51 14.26
C ASN A 92 -13.84 2.07 14.21
N TYR A 93 -12.53 1.92 14.05
CA TYR A 93 -11.82 0.66 14.01
C TYR A 93 -10.47 0.81 14.71
N SER A 94 -10.01 -0.22 15.44
CA SER A 94 -8.72 -0.16 16.11
C SER A 94 -7.61 -0.82 15.31
N VAL A 95 -6.50 -0.12 15.17
CA VAL A 95 -5.27 -0.62 14.53
C VAL A 95 -4.09 -0.30 15.44
N PHE A 96 -3.32 -1.33 15.79
CA PHE A 96 -2.12 -1.24 16.64
C PHE A 96 -2.33 -0.49 17.97
N GLY A 97 -3.51 -0.61 18.58
CA GLY A 97 -3.85 0.03 19.85
C GLY A 97 -4.37 1.47 19.72
N GLU A 98 -4.43 2.02 18.51
CA GLU A 98 -5.05 3.31 18.22
C GLU A 98 -6.45 3.09 17.63
N THR A 99 -7.39 3.97 17.98
CA THR A 99 -8.76 3.95 17.44
C THR A 99 -8.87 4.98 16.33
N TRP A 100 -9.21 4.52 15.14
CA TRP A 100 -9.33 5.33 13.93
C TRP A 100 -10.81 5.46 13.53
N PRO A 101 -11.29 6.67 13.20
CA PRO A 101 -12.64 6.84 12.69
C PRO A 101 -12.77 6.28 11.27
N VAL A 102 -13.93 5.71 10.93
CA VAL A 102 -14.23 5.24 9.57
C VAL A 102 -14.37 6.43 8.61
N ASP A 103 -15.07 7.49 9.05
CA ASP A 103 -15.11 8.77 8.35
C ASP A 103 -13.97 9.67 8.83
N GLU A 104 -12.86 9.68 8.10
CA GLU A 104 -11.72 10.54 8.39
C GLU A 104 -12.07 12.01 8.07
N LYS A 105 -12.50 12.75 9.10
CA LYS A 105 -12.66 14.21 9.05
C LYS A 105 -11.48 14.84 9.76
N VAL A 106 -10.81 15.78 9.09
CA VAL A 106 -9.78 16.60 9.74
C VAL A 106 -10.49 17.46 10.79
N PRO A 107 -10.14 17.34 12.09
CA PRO A 107 -10.76 18.16 13.13
C PRO A 107 -10.49 19.64 12.87
N THR A 108 -11.43 20.50 13.26
CA THR A 108 -11.23 21.94 13.10
C THR A 108 -10.13 22.44 14.04
N LEU A 109 -9.49 23.56 13.68
CA LEU A 109 -8.46 24.15 14.55
C LEU A 109 -9.01 24.51 15.93
N GLU A 110 -10.26 24.99 15.99
CA GLU A 110 -10.98 25.27 17.23
C GLU A 110 -11.19 24.00 18.09
N GLU A 111 -11.58 22.88 17.47
CA GLU A 111 -11.73 21.59 18.16
C GLU A 111 -10.39 21.06 18.72
N MET A 112 -9.29 21.36 18.04
CA MET A 112 -7.94 21.05 18.53
C MET A 112 -7.43 22.03 19.60
N GLY A 113 -8.22 23.05 19.96
CA GLY A 113 -7.81 24.10 20.90
C GLY A 113 -6.72 25.03 20.35
N VAL A 114 -6.56 25.10 19.02
CA VAL A 114 -5.55 25.91 18.34
C VAL A 114 -6.19 27.21 17.84
N GLN A 115 -5.54 28.33 18.10
CA GLN A 115 -5.99 29.62 17.59
C GLN A 115 -5.87 29.70 16.06
N GLU A 116 -6.97 30.07 15.41
CA GLU A 116 -6.98 30.35 13.97
C GLU A 116 -6.31 31.70 13.68
N MET A 117 -5.35 31.69 12.75
CA MET A 117 -4.56 32.88 12.37
C MET A 117 -4.83 33.36 10.94
N PHE A 118 -5.91 32.88 10.32
CA PHE A 118 -6.32 33.27 8.98
C PHE A 118 -7.81 33.55 8.92
N ASP A 119 -8.23 34.30 7.91
CA ASP A 119 -9.63 34.52 7.60
C ASP A 119 -10.17 33.35 6.76
N ARG A 120 -11.25 32.72 7.22
CA ARG A 120 -11.93 31.62 6.53
C ARG A 120 -12.59 32.05 5.21
N THR A 121 -12.92 33.34 5.07
CA THR A 121 -13.58 33.88 3.87
C THR A 121 -12.59 34.25 2.76
N ALA A 122 -11.31 34.42 3.11
CA ALA A 122 -10.26 34.80 2.18
C ALA A 122 -9.81 33.64 1.28
N ASP A 123 -9.12 33.99 0.18
CA ASP A 123 -8.45 33.02 -0.66
C ASP A 123 -7.36 32.28 0.13
N ARG A 124 -7.41 30.95 0.12
CA ARG A 124 -6.46 30.09 0.86
C ARG A 124 -5.00 30.36 0.49
N LYS A 125 -4.76 30.69 -0.78
CA LYS A 125 -3.43 31.10 -1.28
C LYS A 125 -2.93 32.37 -0.59
N GLN A 126 -3.80 33.37 -0.44
CA GLN A 126 -3.45 34.64 0.21
C GLN A 126 -3.21 34.41 1.70
N SER A 127 -4.08 33.63 2.36
CA SER A 127 -3.91 33.22 3.75
C SER A 127 -2.57 32.50 3.99
N LEU A 128 -2.20 31.55 3.15
CA LEU A 128 -0.90 30.86 3.22
C LEU A 128 0.28 31.82 3.02
N GLN A 129 0.18 32.77 2.09
CA GLN A 129 1.24 33.77 1.88
C GLN A 129 1.38 34.71 3.08
N THR A 130 0.27 35.11 3.71
CA THR A 130 0.28 35.93 4.92
C THR A 130 0.91 35.17 6.09
N LEU A 131 0.52 33.91 6.30
CA LEU A 131 1.14 33.06 7.32
C LEU A 131 2.64 32.84 7.06
N LEU A 132 3.06 32.65 5.80
CA LEU A 132 4.48 32.55 5.45
C LEU A 132 5.24 33.84 5.79
N ARG A 133 4.67 35.01 5.50
CA ARG A 133 5.28 36.31 5.88
C ARG A 133 5.37 36.45 7.39
N ALA A 134 4.34 36.06 8.13
CA ALA A 134 4.34 36.05 9.58
C ALA A 134 5.42 35.09 10.13
N LEU A 135 5.57 33.91 9.54
CA LEU A 135 6.60 32.94 9.90
C LEU A 135 8.01 33.52 9.71
N LEU A 136 8.27 34.18 8.58
CA LEU A 136 9.56 34.79 8.31
C LEU A 136 9.87 35.95 9.26
N LEU A 137 8.88 36.81 9.53
CA LEU A 137 9.03 37.93 10.47
C LEU A 137 9.32 37.43 11.90
N THR A 138 8.57 36.42 12.35
CA THR A 138 8.73 35.86 13.70
C THR A 138 10.04 35.12 13.86
N TYR A 139 10.52 34.45 12.80
CA TYR A 139 11.86 33.88 12.76
C TYR A 139 12.95 34.97 12.87
N THR A 140 12.83 36.08 12.15
CA THR A 140 13.79 37.19 12.29
C THR A 140 13.79 37.80 13.69
N GLN A 141 12.61 38.00 14.29
CA GLN A 141 12.48 38.46 15.66
C GLN A 141 13.07 37.48 16.67
N LEU A 142 12.96 36.17 16.41
CA LEU A 142 13.56 35.15 17.26
C LEU A 142 15.09 35.21 17.20
N LEU A 143 15.67 35.40 16.01
CA LEU A 143 17.11 35.60 15.87
C LEU A 143 17.58 36.85 16.61
N ASP A 144 16.85 37.96 16.49
CA ASP A 144 17.17 39.20 17.23
C ASP A 144 17.09 38.98 18.74
N ALA A 145 16.08 38.27 19.23
CA ALA A 145 15.91 37.94 20.64
C ALA A 145 17.01 37.00 21.18
N LEU A 146 17.51 36.08 20.35
CA LEU A 146 18.61 35.18 20.70
C LEU A 146 19.98 35.87 20.68
N LEU A 147 20.14 36.90 19.86
CA LEU A 147 21.34 37.75 19.83
C LEU A 147 21.34 38.80 20.94
N ALA A 148 20.16 39.15 21.46
CA ALA A 148 20.04 40.04 22.61
C ALA A 148 20.57 39.37 23.89
N PRO A 149 21.15 40.15 24.82
CA PRO A 149 21.57 39.61 26.12
C PRO A 149 20.38 38.96 26.84
N PRO A 150 20.54 37.75 27.42
CA PRO A 150 19.43 37.05 28.05
C PRO A 150 18.83 37.89 29.20
N PRO A 151 17.49 38.04 29.25
CA PRO A 151 16.83 38.95 30.19
C PRO A 151 17.06 38.55 31.66
N SER A 152 17.39 37.28 31.91
CA SER A 152 17.81 36.76 33.22
C SER A 152 19.03 37.48 33.82
N LEU A 153 19.81 38.21 33.03
CA LEU A 153 20.96 39.00 33.49
C LEU A 153 20.67 40.51 33.59
N ALA A 154 19.62 41.02 32.94
CA ALA A 154 19.36 42.45 32.82
C ALA A 154 18.19 42.94 33.68
N HIS A 155 17.08 42.20 33.74
CA HIS A 155 15.90 42.50 34.56
C HIS A 155 15.12 41.21 34.87
N PRO A 156 15.14 40.70 36.12
CA PRO A 156 14.33 39.55 36.50
C PRO A 156 12.84 39.92 36.39
N LEU A 157 12.13 39.33 35.44
CA LEU A 157 10.68 39.46 35.40
C LEU A 157 10.07 38.80 36.65
N PRO A 158 9.07 39.44 37.30
CA PRO A 158 8.36 38.80 38.40
C PRO A 158 7.73 37.49 37.92
N PRO A 159 7.83 36.40 38.72
CA PRO A 159 7.21 35.13 38.38
C PRO A 159 5.69 35.26 38.25
N LEU A 160 5.09 34.42 37.42
CA LEU A 160 3.64 34.31 37.32
C LEU A 160 3.05 33.92 38.68
N PRO A 161 1.75 34.20 38.94
CA PRO A 161 1.07 33.83 40.19
C PRO A 161 1.16 32.33 40.54
N ASP A 162 1.45 31.47 39.55
CA ASP A 162 1.67 30.03 39.71
C ASP A 162 3.13 29.64 40.04
N GLY A 163 4.01 30.61 40.31
CA GLY A 163 5.43 30.38 40.67
C GLY A 163 6.37 30.05 39.50
N ARG A 164 5.88 30.06 38.26
CA ARG A 164 6.70 29.82 37.05
C ARG A 164 7.41 31.11 36.61
N PRO A 165 8.63 31.02 36.05
CA PRO A 165 9.28 32.19 35.45
C PRO A 165 8.42 32.72 34.29
N ALA A 166 8.40 34.04 34.11
CA ALA A 166 7.73 34.64 32.96
C ALA A 166 8.36 34.10 31.66
N PRO A 167 7.56 33.74 30.64
CA PRO A 167 8.09 33.21 29.39
C PRO A 167 9.08 34.19 28.77
N THR A 168 10.24 33.67 28.35
CA THR A 168 11.23 34.49 27.64
C THR A 168 10.68 34.87 26.27
N ASP A 169 11.09 36.01 25.72
CA ASP A 169 10.65 36.41 24.37
C ASP A 169 10.95 35.34 23.31
N SER A 170 12.06 34.60 23.45
CA SER A 170 12.38 33.44 22.61
C SER A 170 11.34 32.32 22.71
N GLU A 171 10.87 31.98 23.91
CA GLU A 171 9.86 30.95 24.14
C GLU A 171 8.52 31.38 23.52
N ARG A 172 8.11 32.63 23.74
CA ARG A 172 6.88 33.19 23.16
C ARG A 172 6.89 33.19 21.63
N LEU A 173 8.02 33.59 21.03
CA LEU A 173 8.22 33.58 19.58
C LEU A 173 8.23 32.15 19.03
N SER A 174 8.82 31.19 19.74
CA SER A 174 8.84 29.79 19.33
C SER A 174 7.45 29.14 19.35
N GLU A 175 6.63 29.43 20.37
CA GLU A 175 5.24 28.96 20.44
C GLU A 175 4.38 29.61 19.36
N HIS A 176 4.58 30.91 19.10
CA HIS A 176 3.90 31.58 18.01
C HIS A 176 4.27 30.97 16.64
N MET A 177 5.54 30.65 16.44
CA MET A 177 6.02 29.95 15.23
C MET A 177 5.39 28.55 15.08
N ARG A 178 5.29 27.80 16.17
CA ARG A 178 4.60 26.50 16.22
C ARG A 178 3.13 26.64 15.81
N LEU A 179 2.42 27.65 16.33
CA LEU A 179 1.03 27.92 15.94
C LEU A 179 0.91 28.26 14.45
N ILE A 180 1.86 29.02 13.89
CA ILE A 180 1.85 29.38 12.46
C ILE A 180 2.00 28.12 11.61
N ALA A 181 2.93 27.24 11.97
CA ALA A 181 3.13 25.97 11.29
C ALA A 181 1.86 25.10 11.30
N ILE A 182 1.19 24.97 12.45
CA ILE A 182 -0.07 24.20 12.56
C ILE A 182 -1.15 24.78 11.65
N ASN A 183 -1.33 26.11 11.66
CA ASN A 183 -2.30 26.79 10.80
C ASN A 183 -1.99 26.61 9.30
N MET A 184 -0.70 26.67 8.92
CA MET A 184 -0.28 26.41 7.54
C MET A 184 -0.55 24.96 7.13
N HIS A 185 -0.24 23.99 7.99
CA HIS A 185 -0.52 22.58 7.72
C HIS A 185 -2.02 22.33 7.54
N TYR A 186 -2.85 22.94 8.38
CA TYR A 186 -4.30 22.86 8.25
C TYR A 186 -4.79 23.37 6.89
N LEU A 187 -4.37 24.57 6.48
CA LEU A 187 -4.74 25.13 5.16
C LEU A 187 -4.24 24.29 3.99
N VAL A 188 -3.06 23.69 4.09
CA VAL A 188 -2.54 22.77 3.07
C VAL A 188 -3.39 21.50 3.00
N ASN A 189 -3.81 20.97 4.15
CA ASN A 189 -4.67 19.80 4.21
C ASN A 189 -6.04 20.06 3.55
N GLU A 190 -6.63 21.24 3.73
CA GLU A 190 -7.87 21.63 3.05
C GLU A 190 -7.73 21.69 1.51
N LEU A 191 -6.52 21.93 0.99
CA LEU A 191 -6.25 21.96 -0.45
C LEU A 191 -6.06 20.57 -1.08
N ARG A 192 -5.85 19.51 -0.28
CA ARG A 192 -5.61 18.15 -0.80
C ARG A 192 -6.75 17.61 -1.69
N PRO A 193 -8.04 17.76 -1.34
CA PRO A 193 -9.12 17.29 -2.21
C PRO A 193 -9.18 18.03 -3.55
N VAL A 194 -8.86 19.33 -3.56
CA VAL A 194 -8.78 20.13 -4.78
C VAL A 194 -7.62 19.66 -5.65
N GLN A 195 -6.45 19.44 -5.05
CA GLN A 195 -5.28 18.90 -5.73
C GLN A 195 -5.59 17.52 -6.35
N ALA A 196 -6.20 16.61 -5.60
CA ALA A 196 -6.57 15.28 -6.08
C ALA A 196 -7.48 15.34 -7.32
N ARG A 197 -8.47 16.26 -7.31
CA ARG A 197 -9.36 16.48 -8.47
C ARG A 197 -8.60 16.99 -9.69
N GLU A 198 -7.68 17.94 -9.52
CA GLU A 198 -6.87 18.45 -10.63
C GLU A 198 -5.89 17.40 -11.16
N THR A 199 -5.27 16.61 -10.28
CA THR A 199 -4.42 15.47 -10.67
C THR A 199 -5.22 14.44 -11.46
N LEU A 200 -6.44 14.10 -11.04
CA LEU A 200 -7.31 13.18 -11.77
C LEU A 200 -7.68 13.73 -13.16
N LYS A 201 -8.05 15.01 -13.25
CA LYS A 201 -8.33 15.67 -14.54
C LYS A 201 -7.12 15.60 -15.47
N ALA A 202 -5.92 15.86 -14.96
CA ALA A 202 -4.69 15.77 -15.73
C ALA A 202 -4.42 14.34 -16.24
N MET A 203 -4.61 13.34 -15.38
CA MET A 203 -4.47 11.93 -15.76
C MET A 203 -5.47 11.53 -16.85
N MET A 204 -6.74 11.95 -16.74
CA MET A 204 -7.76 11.65 -17.74
C MET A 204 -7.47 12.31 -19.09
N ARG A 205 -6.97 13.55 -19.08
CA ARG A 205 -6.52 14.25 -20.31
C ARG A 205 -5.38 13.48 -20.98
N ALA A 206 -4.37 13.08 -20.21
CA ALA A 206 -3.26 12.28 -20.72
C ALA A 206 -3.73 10.94 -21.32
N GLN A 207 -4.71 10.27 -20.70
CA GLN A 207 -5.30 9.04 -21.24
C GLN A 207 -6.04 9.28 -22.56
N ILE A 208 -6.77 10.39 -22.69
CA ILE A 208 -7.45 10.77 -23.94
C ILE A 208 -6.42 11.00 -25.04
N ASP A 209 -5.36 11.75 -24.76
CA ASP A 209 -4.31 12.06 -25.73
C ASP A 209 -3.57 10.81 -26.18
N LEU A 210 -3.27 9.90 -25.24
CA LEU A 210 -2.68 8.60 -25.54
C LEU A 210 -3.60 7.74 -26.43
N ARG A 211 -4.90 7.71 -26.16
CA ARG A 211 -5.87 6.97 -27.00
C ARG A 211 -5.99 7.58 -28.40
N ARG A 212 -5.97 8.90 -28.51
CA ARG A 212 -5.98 9.61 -29.80
C ARG A 212 -4.73 9.31 -30.60
N ALA A 213 -3.54 9.37 -29.99
CA ALA A 213 -2.28 9.04 -30.63
C ALA A 213 -2.24 7.58 -31.11
N LYS A 214 -2.69 6.63 -30.28
CA LYS A 214 -2.82 5.21 -30.67
C LYS A 214 -3.77 5.04 -31.86
N THR A 215 -4.92 5.72 -31.84
CA THR A 215 -5.90 5.64 -32.94
C THR A 215 -5.33 6.24 -34.23
N ALA A 216 -4.60 7.35 -34.15
CA ALA A 216 -3.92 7.95 -35.29
C ALA A 216 -2.86 7.00 -35.89
N ALA A 217 -2.05 6.36 -35.03
CA ALA A 217 -1.06 5.38 -35.45
C ALA A 217 -1.69 4.15 -36.13
N ILE A 218 -2.80 3.62 -35.58
CA ILE A 218 -3.54 2.50 -36.20
C ILE A 218 -4.09 2.92 -37.57
N LYS A 219 -4.70 4.12 -37.66
CA LYS A 219 -5.22 4.64 -38.94
C LYS A 219 -4.11 4.76 -39.99
N GLN A 220 -2.94 5.27 -39.59
CA GLN A 220 -1.78 5.36 -40.48
C GLN A 220 -1.33 3.98 -40.95
N LYS A 221 -1.24 3.00 -40.06
CA LYS A 221 -0.89 1.61 -40.40
C LYS A 221 -1.92 0.95 -41.32
N CYS A 222 -3.21 1.20 -41.12
CA CYS A 222 -4.26 0.71 -42.02
C CYS A 222 -4.12 1.31 -43.42
N VAL A 223 -3.80 2.60 -43.53
CA VAL A 223 -3.54 3.25 -44.83
C VAL A 223 -2.31 2.62 -45.49
N GLU A 224 -1.22 2.43 -44.76
CA GLU A 224 -0.02 1.74 -45.26
C GLU A 224 -0.36 0.35 -45.81
N ILE A 225 -1.11 -0.47 -45.06
CA ILE A 225 -1.54 -1.80 -45.49
C ILE A 225 -2.47 -1.75 -46.71
N GLN A 226 -3.40 -0.79 -46.78
CA GLN A 226 -4.28 -0.63 -47.93
C GLN A 226 -3.47 -0.25 -49.18
N THR A 227 -2.46 0.61 -49.06
CA THR A 227 -1.60 0.99 -50.18
C THR A 227 -0.75 -0.18 -50.67
N THR A 228 -0.19 -1.00 -49.76
CA THR A 228 0.59 -2.18 -50.16
C THR A 228 -0.29 -3.26 -50.79
N LEU A 229 -1.50 -3.48 -50.27
CA LEU A 229 -2.47 -4.40 -50.88
C LEU A 229 -2.90 -3.91 -52.26
N ALA A 230 -3.13 -2.60 -52.43
CA ALA A 230 -3.46 -2.02 -53.72
C ALA A 230 -2.31 -2.19 -54.73
N SER A 231 -1.06 -1.96 -54.33
CA SER A 231 0.10 -2.17 -55.20
C SER A 231 0.32 -3.64 -55.54
N LEU A 232 0.12 -4.56 -54.60
CA LEU A 232 0.20 -6.00 -54.89
C LEU A 232 -0.91 -6.43 -55.86
N ARG A 233 -2.12 -5.90 -55.68
CA ARG A 233 -3.24 -6.17 -56.59
C ARG A 233 -2.96 -5.69 -58.02
N THR A 234 -2.36 -4.50 -58.18
CA THR A 234 -1.96 -4.01 -59.51
C THR A 234 -0.82 -4.82 -60.10
N SER A 235 0.16 -5.26 -59.29
CA SER A 235 1.20 -6.20 -59.74
C SER A 235 0.62 -7.53 -60.21
N ILE A 236 -0.35 -8.10 -59.49
CA ILE A 236 -1.02 -9.36 -59.88
C ILE A 236 -1.84 -9.18 -61.16
N SER A 237 -2.58 -8.07 -61.30
CA SER A 237 -3.32 -7.82 -62.55
C SER A 237 -2.39 -7.65 -63.75
N ASN A 238 -1.24 -7.02 -63.57
CA ASN A 238 -0.21 -6.87 -64.60
C ASN A 238 0.50 -8.19 -64.93
N ALA A 239 0.60 -9.12 -63.97
CA ALA A 239 1.17 -10.45 -64.18
C ALA A 239 0.15 -11.45 -64.76
N SER A 240 -1.15 -11.21 -64.58
CA SER A 240 -2.25 -12.09 -65.02
C SER A 240 -2.79 -11.75 -66.42
N THR A 241 -2.24 -10.74 -67.10
CA THR A 241 -2.43 -10.59 -68.56
C THR A 241 -1.75 -11.77 -69.26
N PRO A 242 -2.50 -12.66 -69.95
CA PRO A 242 -1.90 -13.82 -70.60
C PRO A 242 -1.18 -13.40 -71.88
N ALA A 243 0.09 -13.78 -71.95
CA ALA A 243 0.66 -14.59 -73.02
C ALA A 243 0.25 -14.25 -74.47
N ASP A 244 0.82 -13.17 -75.04
CA ASP A 244 1.06 -13.10 -76.49
C ASP A 244 2.52 -12.70 -76.84
N GLU A 245 3.43 -12.62 -75.85
CA GLU A 245 4.84 -12.27 -76.08
C GLU A 245 5.87 -13.10 -75.26
N LEU A 246 5.53 -14.32 -74.82
CA LEU A 246 6.45 -15.16 -74.03
C LEU A 246 6.72 -16.56 -74.62
N GLU A 247 6.62 -16.74 -75.93
CA GLU A 247 7.19 -17.92 -76.61
C GLU A 247 8.69 -17.79 -76.96
N LYS A 248 9.38 -16.69 -76.59
CA LYS A 248 10.80 -16.48 -76.96
C LYS A 248 11.81 -16.32 -75.81
N SER A 249 11.47 -16.61 -74.54
CA SER A 249 12.47 -16.59 -73.46
C SER A 249 12.43 -17.76 -72.47
N ALA A 250 11.70 -18.83 -72.78
CA ALA A 250 11.61 -20.05 -71.97
C ALA A 250 12.92 -20.87 -71.83
N ALA A 251 14.10 -20.25 -71.95
CA ALA A 251 15.38 -20.95 -71.93
C ALA A 251 16.36 -20.52 -70.82
N ALA A 252 16.03 -19.61 -69.89
CA ALA A 252 16.98 -19.26 -68.83
C ALA A 252 16.36 -18.99 -67.46
N SER A 253 16.55 -19.97 -66.57
CA SER A 253 16.62 -19.86 -65.10
C SER A 253 15.33 -19.53 -64.33
N THR A 254 14.54 -20.56 -63.98
CA THR A 254 13.71 -20.50 -62.76
C THR A 254 13.56 -21.92 -62.21
N GLY A 255 14.04 -22.13 -60.99
CA GLY A 255 13.91 -23.41 -60.28
C GLY A 255 14.21 -23.35 -58.78
N ASN A 256 15.11 -22.47 -58.32
CA ASN A 256 15.67 -22.61 -56.96
C ASN A 256 15.40 -21.45 -55.97
N SER A 257 14.87 -20.29 -56.39
CA SER A 257 14.75 -19.13 -55.48
C SER A 257 13.42 -19.02 -54.72
N THR A 258 12.35 -19.64 -55.20
CA THR A 258 11.00 -19.54 -54.58
C THR A 258 10.77 -20.53 -53.43
N LEU A 259 11.55 -21.62 -53.37
CA LEU A 259 11.50 -22.57 -52.27
C LEU A 259 12.27 -22.06 -51.04
N ALA A 260 13.41 -21.39 -51.24
CA ALA A 260 14.22 -20.84 -50.15
C ALA A 260 13.51 -19.72 -49.39
N THR A 261 12.75 -18.86 -50.09
CA THR A 261 11.99 -17.77 -49.45
C THR A 261 10.77 -18.26 -48.68
N ALA A 262 10.18 -19.39 -49.09
CA ALA A 262 9.12 -20.05 -48.35
C ALA A 262 9.66 -20.66 -47.04
N ASP A 263 10.80 -21.35 -47.10
CA ASP A 263 11.44 -21.94 -45.91
C ASP A 263 11.87 -20.88 -44.89
N GLU A 264 12.40 -19.74 -45.33
CA GLU A 264 12.72 -18.61 -44.44
C GLU A 264 11.48 -18.01 -43.75
N ALA A 265 10.33 -17.95 -44.44
CA ALA A 265 9.09 -17.43 -43.88
C ALA A 265 8.51 -18.36 -42.79
N PHE A 266 8.63 -19.68 -42.97
CA PHE A 266 8.23 -20.66 -41.95
C PHE A 266 9.13 -20.61 -40.72
N ASP A 267 10.44 -20.41 -40.90
CA ASP A 267 11.40 -20.33 -39.80
C ASP A 267 11.22 -19.04 -38.96
N ILE A 268 10.81 -17.93 -39.58
CA ILE A 268 10.46 -16.68 -38.88
C ILE A 268 9.17 -16.84 -38.05
N LEU A 269 8.16 -17.53 -38.59
CA LEU A 269 6.91 -17.81 -37.85
C LEU A 269 7.16 -18.69 -36.63
N ALA A 270 7.98 -19.73 -36.76
CA ALA A 270 8.35 -20.59 -35.64
C ALA A 270 9.07 -19.83 -34.51
N LYS A 271 9.97 -18.90 -34.85
CA LYS A 271 10.68 -18.05 -33.88
C LYS A 271 9.76 -17.05 -33.17
N LEU A 272 8.73 -16.53 -33.85
CA LEU A 272 7.75 -15.64 -33.24
C LEU A 272 6.82 -16.38 -32.28
N GLN A 273 6.46 -17.61 -32.60
CA GLN A 273 5.59 -18.44 -31.77
C GLN A 273 6.29 -18.87 -30.48
N ALA A 274 7.56 -19.30 -30.57
CA ALA A 274 8.37 -19.61 -29.39
C ALA A 274 8.58 -18.39 -28.46
N ARG A 275 8.64 -17.17 -29.03
CA ARG A 275 8.79 -15.94 -28.25
C ARG A 275 7.47 -15.49 -27.58
N ALA A 276 6.33 -15.83 -28.17
CA ALA A 276 5.01 -15.61 -27.57
C ALA A 276 4.78 -16.54 -26.37
N ASP A 277 5.20 -17.81 -26.50
CA ASP A 277 5.10 -18.79 -25.42
C ASP A 277 6.02 -18.43 -24.23
N ALA A 278 7.21 -17.87 -24.51
CA ALA A 278 8.13 -17.39 -23.47
C ALA A 278 7.66 -16.12 -22.73
N LEU A 279 6.66 -15.39 -23.28
CA LEU A 279 6.07 -14.20 -22.65
C LEU A 279 4.81 -14.51 -21.83
N THR A 280 4.33 -15.76 -21.87
CA THR A 280 3.11 -16.21 -21.18
C THR A 280 3.39 -17.09 -19.96
N GLN A 281 4.67 -17.37 -19.66
CA GLN A 281 5.16 -17.89 -18.36
C GLN A 281 5.71 -16.75 -17.51
#